data_AF-A0A645EVF1-F1
#
_entry.id   AF-A0A645EVF1-F1
#
_cell.length_a   1.000
_cell.length_b   1.000
_cell.length_c   1.000
_cell.angle_alpha   90.00
_cell.angle_beta   90.00
_cell.angle_gamma   90.00
#
_symmetry.space_group_name_H-M   'P 1'
#
loop_
_entity.id
_entity.type
_entity.pdbx_description
1 polymer ?
#
loop_
_entity_poly.entity_id
_entity_poly.type
_entity_poly.pdbx_seq_one_letter_code
_entity_poly.pdbx_strand_id
1 'polypeptide(L)'
;MRKKVVVTGIMTIILLLGYFFWDDIIVNTSPKLVGTYQSETSPPNIVMISFFQDGTFEEYYNASLVDSGTYRKEKDSVYTLHSEKKEDYIILQEEDSFYYYYRDAAGSTIFLLKNLGKAPTKIIDDPAYSN
;
A
#
# COMPACT_ATOMS: atom_id res chain seq x y z
N MET A 1 25.61 45.30 31.50
CA MET A 1 25.62 43.85 31.86
C MET A 1 24.25 43.19 31.78
N ARG A 2 23.18 43.73 32.39
CA ARG A 2 21.83 43.09 32.41
C ARG A 2 21.26 42.69 31.03
N LYS A 3 21.43 43.52 29.99
CA LYS A 3 20.93 43.21 28.63
C LYS A 3 21.60 41.98 28.00
N LYS A 4 22.88 41.72 28.29
CA LYS A 4 23.60 40.56 27.73
C LYS A 4 23.10 39.25 28.34
N VAL A 5 22.82 39.24 29.65
CA VAL A 5 22.31 38.06 30.36
C VAL A 5 20.89 37.68 29.89
N VAL A 6 20.03 38.67 29.63
CA VAL A 6 18.68 38.43 29.10
C VAL A 6 18.73 37.84 27.69
N VAL A 7 19.61 38.35 26.82
CA VAL A 7 19.77 37.84 25.46
C VAL A 7 20.30 36.41 25.46
N THR A 8 21.30 36.11 26.29
CA THR A 8 21.82 34.74 26.40
C THR A 8 20.74 33.78 26.90
N GLY A 9 19.96 34.17 27.92
CA GLY A 9 18.89 33.33 28.46
C GLY A 9 17.77 33.01 27.45
N ILE A 10 17.37 33.99 26.64
CA ILE A 10 16.37 33.79 25.57
C ILE A 10 16.90 32.81 24.52
N MET A 11 18.17 32.91 24.14
CA MET A 11 18.77 32.02 23.14
C MET A 11 18.81 30.55 23.61
N THR A 12 19.11 30.33 24.89
CA THR A 12 19.12 28.98 25.48
C THR A 12 17.73 28.36 25.51
N ILE A 13 16.68 29.16 25.79
CA ILE A 13 15.29 28.70 25.79
C ILE A 13 14.84 28.31 24.38
N ILE A 14 15.21 29.09 23.35
CA ILE A 14 14.88 28.78 21.95
C ILE A 14 15.54 27.47 21.52
N LEU A 15 16.80 27.23 21.90
CA LEU A 15 17.50 25.98 21.59
C LEU A 15 16.86 24.77 22.29
N LEU A 16 16.44 24.93 23.55
CA LEU A 16 15.74 23.86 24.28
C LEU A 16 14.37 23.55 23.69
N LEU A 17 13.62 24.57 23.28
CA LEU A 17 12.34 24.38 22.58
C LEU A 17 12.55 23.70 21.23
N GLY A 18 13.56 24.12 20.45
CA GLY A 18 13.89 23.50 19.16
C GLY A 18 14.25 22.01 19.29
N TYR A 19 14.95 21.63 20.37
CA TYR A 19 15.25 20.22 20.66
C TYR A 19 13.99 19.44 21.05
N PHE A 20 13.12 20.03 21.87
CA PHE A 20 11.86 19.39 22.29
C PHE A 20 10.86 19.16 21.15
N PHE A 21 10.89 20.02 20.11
CA PHE A 21 10.00 19.90 18.95
C PHE A 21 10.62 19.14 17.76
N TRP A 22 11.78 18.50 17.93
CA TRP A 22 12.41 17.76 16.84
C TRP A 22 11.72 16.40 16.60
N ASP A 23 11.20 15.76 17.64
CA ASP A 23 10.66 14.40 17.55
C ASP A 23 9.26 14.34 16.87
N ASP A 24 8.57 15.47 16.70
CA ASP A 24 7.19 15.52 16.17
C ASP A 24 7.10 15.65 14.64
N ILE A 25 8.23 15.68 13.90
CA ILE A 25 8.26 15.75 12.42
C ILE A 25 8.59 14.38 11.80
N ILE A 26 8.06 13.29 12.37
CA ILE A 26 7.90 12.06 11.59
C ILE A 26 6.43 12.01 11.17
N VAL A 27 6.16 12.62 10.02
CA VAL A 27 4.88 12.43 9.33
C VAL A 27 4.85 10.97 8.87
N ASN A 28 4.37 10.07 9.72
CA ASN A 28 4.01 8.72 9.33
C ASN A 28 2.82 8.83 8.37
N THR A 29 3.10 9.07 7.09
CA THR A 29 2.09 8.95 6.05
C THR A 29 1.64 7.50 6.03
N SER A 30 0.43 7.24 6.53
CA SER A 30 -0.23 5.94 6.47
C SER A 30 -0.06 5.33 5.07
N PRO A 31 0.27 4.02 4.98
CA PRO A 31 0.52 3.37 3.70
C PRO A 31 -0.68 3.55 2.76
N LYS A 32 -0.37 3.88 1.51
CA LYS A 32 -1.36 3.97 0.43
C LYS A 32 -1.38 2.66 -0.33
N LEU A 33 -2.58 2.20 -0.71
CA LEU A 33 -2.78 0.93 -1.41
C LEU A 33 -2.11 0.87 -2.80
N VAL A 34 -1.69 2.00 -3.36
CA VAL A 34 -0.99 2.02 -4.67
C VAL A 34 0.28 1.16 -4.62
N GLY A 35 0.44 0.28 -5.60
CA GLY A 35 1.57 -0.63 -5.73
C GLY A 35 1.18 -2.03 -6.20
N THR A 36 2.15 -2.93 -6.23
CA THR A 36 1.97 -4.35 -6.57
C THR A 36 2.02 -5.18 -5.30
N TYR A 37 1.05 -6.05 -5.09
CA TYR A 37 0.97 -6.94 -3.94
C TYR A 37 0.89 -8.39 -4.40
N GLN A 38 1.58 -9.30 -3.71
CA GLN A 38 1.60 -10.70 -4.09
C GLN A 38 1.54 -11.61 -2.87
N SER A 39 0.95 -12.79 -3.03
CA SER A 39 0.98 -13.85 -2.03
C SER A 39 2.38 -14.42 -1.80
N GLU A 40 2.68 -14.75 -0.55
CA GLU A 40 3.86 -15.56 -0.19
C GLU A 40 3.58 -17.05 -0.48
N THR A 41 3.65 -17.43 -1.75
CA THR A 41 3.55 -18.85 -2.13
C THR A 41 4.52 -19.15 -3.27
N SER A 42 5.38 -20.16 -3.10
CA SER A 42 6.07 -20.79 -4.23
C SER A 42 4.99 -21.41 -5.13
N PRO A 43 5.13 -21.39 -6.47
CA PRO A 43 4.17 -22.01 -7.37
C PRO A 43 3.84 -23.45 -6.96
N PRO A 44 2.60 -23.92 -7.18
CA PRO A 44 1.49 -23.25 -7.86
C PRO A 44 0.63 -22.36 -6.93
N ASN A 45 -0.14 -21.42 -7.49
CA ASN A 45 -1.13 -20.55 -6.82
C ASN A 45 -0.57 -19.21 -6.32
N ILE A 46 -0.04 -18.42 -7.24
CA ILE A 46 0.38 -17.03 -6.98
C ILE A 46 -0.76 -16.10 -7.35
N VAL A 47 -1.26 -15.34 -6.37
CA VAL A 47 -2.15 -14.20 -6.61
C VAL A 47 -1.31 -12.93 -6.57
N MET A 48 -1.47 -12.08 -7.58
CA MET A 48 -0.87 -10.75 -7.62
C MET A 48 -1.95 -9.72 -7.92
N ILE A 49 -1.96 -8.59 -7.21
CA ILE A 49 -2.87 -7.48 -7.48
C ILE A 49 -2.06 -6.19 -7.57
N SER A 50 -2.28 -5.45 -8.66
CA SER A 50 -1.67 -4.15 -8.90
C SER A 50 -2.71 -3.05 -8.79
N PHE A 51 -2.46 -2.06 -7.93
CA PHE A 51 -3.31 -0.88 -7.73
C PHE A 51 -2.66 0.37 -8.32
N PHE A 52 -3.32 0.98 -9.30
CA PHE A 52 -2.81 2.12 -10.05
C PHE A 52 -3.23 3.46 -9.45
N GLN A 53 -2.49 4.52 -9.76
CA GLN A 53 -2.75 5.87 -9.22
C GLN A 53 -4.07 6.48 -9.72
N ASP A 54 -4.60 6.01 -10.84
CA ASP A 54 -5.85 6.46 -11.44
C ASP A 54 -7.11 5.82 -10.80
N GLY A 55 -6.92 4.98 -9.77
CA GLY A 55 -8.02 4.29 -9.10
C GLY A 55 -8.43 2.98 -9.78
N THR A 56 -7.64 2.44 -10.70
CA THR A 56 -7.87 1.13 -11.31
C THR A 56 -7.05 0.03 -10.65
N PHE A 57 -7.48 -1.22 -10.78
CA PHE A 57 -6.69 -2.38 -10.36
C PHE A 57 -6.70 -3.49 -11.41
N GLU A 58 -5.67 -4.33 -11.37
CA GLU A 58 -5.57 -5.57 -12.14
C GLU A 58 -5.18 -6.71 -11.20
N GLU A 59 -5.89 -7.83 -11.30
CA GLU A 59 -5.64 -9.05 -10.55
C GLU A 59 -5.17 -10.16 -11.48
N TYR A 60 -4.12 -10.85 -11.05
CA TYR A 60 -3.49 -11.92 -11.77
C TYR A 60 -3.46 -13.19 -10.91
N TYR A 61 -3.70 -14.32 -11.56
CA TYR A 61 -3.53 -15.65 -10.99
C TYR A 61 -2.55 -16.44 -11.85
N ASN A 62 -1.42 -16.86 -11.28
CA ASN A 62 -0.33 -17.53 -12.00
C ASN A 62 0.06 -16.78 -13.31
N ALA A 63 0.25 -15.46 -13.20
CA ALA A 63 0.57 -14.54 -14.30
C ALA A 63 -0.53 -14.26 -15.33
N SER A 64 -1.67 -14.95 -15.30
CA SER A 64 -2.81 -14.63 -16.17
C SER A 64 -3.70 -13.56 -15.55
N LEU A 65 -4.09 -12.54 -16.32
CA LEU A 65 -5.06 -11.52 -15.90
C LEU A 65 -6.43 -12.19 -15.69
N VAL A 66 -6.94 -12.18 -14.47
CA VAL A 66 -8.21 -12.81 -14.10
C VAL A 66 -9.30 -11.82 -13.73
N ASP A 67 -8.96 -10.62 -13.30
CA ASP A 67 -9.94 -9.56 -13.04
C ASP A 67 -9.31 -8.17 -13.19
N SER A 68 -10.15 -7.17 -13.41
CA SER A 68 -9.75 -5.78 -13.45
C SER A 68 -10.95 -4.89 -13.15
N GLY A 69 -10.71 -3.74 -12.51
CA GLY A 69 -11.78 -2.84 -12.16
C GLY A 69 -11.28 -1.56 -11.52
N THR A 70 -12.10 -0.98 -10.66
CA THR A 70 -11.77 0.22 -9.91
C THR A 70 -11.72 -0.05 -8.42
N TYR A 71 -10.97 0.79 -7.71
CA TYR A 71 -10.93 0.76 -6.26
C TYR A 71 -11.06 2.17 -5.69
N ARG A 72 -11.64 2.28 -4.51
CA ARG A 72 -11.83 3.55 -3.82
C ARG A 72 -11.46 3.44 -2.35
N LYS A 73 -10.82 4.48 -1.83
CA LYS A 73 -10.62 4.63 -0.39
C LYS A 73 -11.92 5.07 0.26
N GLU A 74 -12.39 4.30 1.24
CA GLU A 74 -13.60 4.67 1.99
C GLU A 74 -13.25 5.45 3.25
N LYS A 75 -12.43 4.86 4.12
CA LYS A 75 -12.01 5.48 5.39
C LYS A 75 -10.72 4.84 5.89
N ASP A 76 -9.79 5.65 6.41
CA ASP A 76 -8.56 5.19 7.06
C ASP A 76 -7.74 4.21 6.20
N SER A 77 -7.77 2.91 6.52
CA SER A 77 -7.08 1.85 5.76
C SER A 77 -8.03 0.93 4.98
N VAL A 78 -9.30 1.31 4.87
CA VAL A 78 -10.35 0.53 4.21
C VAL A 78 -10.59 1.02 2.80
N TYR A 79 -10.58 0.08 1.86
CA TYR A 79 -10.79 0.29 0.44
C TYR A 79 -11.88 -0.65 -0.08
N THR A 80 -12.64 -0.20 -1.06
CA THR A 80 -13.60 -1.02 -1.83
C THR A 80 -13.03 -1.32 -3.20
N LEU A 81 -13.25 -2.54 -3.68
CA LEU A 81 -12.94 -3.00 -5.04
C LEU A 81 -14.25 -3.26 -5.77
N HIS A 82 -14.33 -2.80 -7.02
CA HIS A 82 -15.47 -2.99 -7.88
C HIS A 82 -15.04 -3.43 -9.28
N SER A 83 -15.56 -4.57 -9.74
CA SER A 83 -15.39 -5.08 -11.10
C SER A 83 -16.68 -5.77 -11.56
N GLU A 84 -16.68 -6.30 -12.78
CA GLU A 84 -17.77 -7.16 -13.27
C GLU A 84 -17.91 -8.46 -12.45
N LYS A 85 -16.83 -8.90 -11.79
CA LYS A 85 -16.77 -10.19 -11.10
C LYS A 85 -16.95 -10.08 -9.59
N LYS A 86 -16.66 -8.93 -8.99
CA LYS A 86 -16.72 -8.77 -7.52
C LYS A 86 -16.99 -7.35 -7.04
N GLU A 87 -17.52 -7.32 -5.83
CA GLU A 87 -17.58 -6.15 -4.96
C GLU A 87 -17.04 -6.57 -3.59
N ASP A 88 -15.84 -6.08 -3.25
CA ASP A 88 -15.07 -6.57 -2.10
C ASP A 88 -14.41 -5.43 -1.31
N TYR A 89 -13.93 -5.75 -0.11
CA TYR A 89 -13.22 -4.83 0.77
C TYR A 89 -11.78 -5.25 0.97
N ILE A 90 -10.87 -4.27 1.01
CA ILE A 90 -9.49 -4.43 1.44
C ILE A 90 -9.26 -3.62 2.72
N ILE A 91 -8.64 -4.26 3.71
CA ILE A 91 -8.17 -3.59 4.92
C ILE A 91 -6.64 -3.64 4.89
N LEU A 92 -6.02 -2.50 4.56
CA LEU A 92 -4.58 -2.37 4.48
C LEU A 92 -3.95 -2.28 5.87
N GLN A 93 -3.01 -3.17 6.15
CA GLN A 93 -2.31 -3.21 7.43
C GLN A 93 -1.12 -2.24 7.42
N GLU A 94 -0.59 -1.93 8.61
CA GLU A 94 0.54 -1.01 8.78
C GLU A 94 1.80 -1.48 8.04
N GLU A 95 1.99 -2.80 7.94
CA GLU A 95 3.10 -3.44 7.21
C GLU A 95 2.86 -3.52 5.70
N ASP A 96 1.93 -2.74 5.16
CA ASP A 96 1.63 -2.67 3.73
C ASP A 96 1.26 -4.04 3.13
N SER A 97 0.36 -4.70 3.84
CA SER A 97 -0.15 -6.04 3.50
C SER A 97 -1.64 -6.13 3.79
N PHE A 98 -2.32 -7.13 3.21
CA PHE A 98 -3.72 -7.40 3.48
C PHE A 98 -4.08 -8.86 3.21
N TYR A 99 -5.12 -9.35 3.88
CA TYR A 99 -5.71 -10.65 3.56
C TYR A 99 -6.67 -10.50 2.37
N TYR A 100 -6.59 -11.43 1.43
CA TYR A 100 -7.38 -11.43 0.22
C TYR A 100 -8.11 -12.76 0.05
N TYR A 101 -9.42 -12.67 -0.21
CA TYR A 101 -10.30 -13.82 -0.38
C TYR A 101 -10.47 -14.13 -1.87
N TYR A 102 -9.55 -14.93 -2.41
CA TYR A 102 -9.63 -15.39 -3.79
C TYR A 102 -10.74 -16.44 -3.91
N ARG A 103 -11.69 -16.20 -4.82
CA ARG A 103 -12.83 -17.08 -5.09
C ARG A 103 -12.73 -17.64 -6.50
N ASP A 104 -12.77 -18.96 -6.62
CA ASP A 104 -12.85 -19.68 -7.88
C ASP A 104 -13.96 -20.74 -7.86
N ALA A 105 -14.03 -21.57 -8.90
CA ALA A 105 -15.03 -22.63 -9.00
C ALA A 105 -14.84 -23.76 -7.98
N ALA A 106 -13.64 -23.92 -7.40
CA ALA A 106 -13.33 -24.94 -6.40
C ALA A 106 -13.61 -24.46 -4.97
N GLY A 107 -13.66 -23.14 -4.74
CA GLY A 107 -14.06 -22.54 -3.47
C GLY A 107 -13.37 -21.21 -3.20
N SER A 108 -13.19 -20.90 -1.91
CA SER A 108 -12.52 -19.68 -1.45
C SER A 108 -11.18 -20.04 -0.80
N THR A 109 -10.09 -19.41 -1.26
CA THR A 109 -8.77 -19.49 -0.62
C THR A 109 -8.37 -18.11 -0.11
N ILE A 110 -7.75 -18.07 1.07
CA ILE A 110 -7.28 -16.82 1.68
C ILE A 110 -5.77 -16.70 1.47
N PHE A 111 -5.34 -15.57 0.94
CA PHE A 111 -3.93 -15.24 0.76
C PHE A 111 -3.57 -14.01 1.59
N LEU A 112 -2.39 -14.01 2.21
CA LEU A 112 -1.77 -12.78 2.70
C LEU A 112 -0.97 -12.17 1.55
N LEU A 113 -1.38 -10.99 1.09
CA LEU A 113 -0.72 -10.24 0.05
C LEU A 113 0.18 -9.19 0.68
N LYS A 114 1.47 -9.21 0.34
CA LYS A 114 2.46 -8.23 0.79
C LYS A 114 2.86 -7.33 -0.38
N ASN A 115 3.09 -6.05 -0.11
CA ASN A 115 3.58 -5.13 -1.13
C ASN A 115 4.98 -5.57 -1.61
N LEU A 116 5.13 -5.75 -2.92
CA LEU A 116 6.42 -5.96 -3.59
C LEU A 116 7.09 -4.64 -3.99
N GLY A 117 6.28 -3.59 -4.16
CA GLY A 117 6.76 -2.25 -4.47
C GLY A 117 5.61 -1.27 -4.68
N LYS A 118 5.91 0.02 -4.55
CA LYS A 118 4.98 1.14 -4.74
C LYS A 118 4.79 1.57 -6.20
N ALA A 119 5.56 0.99 -7.11
CA ALA A 119 5.31 1.07 -8.54
C ALA A 119 4.41 -0.11 -8.95
N PRO A 120 3.17 0.13 -9.39
CA PRO A 120 2.29 -0.94 -9.85
C PRO A 120 2.80 -1.53 -11.17
N THR A 121 2.75 -2.86 -11.29
CA THR A 121 3.27 -3.62 -12.43
C THR A 121 2.11 -4.22 -13.22
N LYS A 122 2.18 -4.14 -14.56
CA LYS A 122 1.30 -4.89 -15.46
C LYS A 122 2.04 -6.10 -16.01
N ILE A 123 1.39 -7.25 -16.07
CA ILE A 123 1.93 -8.41 -16.81
C ILE A 123 1.38 -8.31 -18.23
N ILE A 124 2.30 -8.22 -19.19
CA ILE A 124 1.97 -8.16 -20.61
C ILE A 124 2.17 -9.57 -21.17
N ASP A 125 1.09 -10.24 -21.55
CA ASP A 125 1.16 -11.45 -22.37
C ASP A 125 1.44 -11.03 -23.82
N ASP A 126 2.72 -10.86 -24.15
CA ASP A 126 3.16 -10.67 -25.54
C ASP A 126 3.61 -12.03 -26.12
N PRO A 127 2.92 -12.56 -27.15
CA PRO A 127 3.32 -13.80 -27.80
C PRO A 127 4.71 -13.74 -28.46
N ALA A 128 5.33 -12.56 -28.60
CA ALA A 128 6.71 -12.43 -29.06
C ALA A 128 7.77 -12.89 -28.03
N TYR A 129 7.37 -13.10 -26.75
CA TYR A 129 8.29 -13.43 -25.66
C TYR A 129 7.96 -14.74 -24.92
N SER A 130 6.96 -15.51 -25.39
CA SER A 130 6.72 -16.88 -24.94
C SER A 130 7.69 -17.84 -25.65
N ASN A 131 8.71 -18.31 -24.92
CA ASN A 131 9.63 -19.37 -25.39
C ASN A 131 8.95 -20.73 -25.44
#